data_AF-A0A7Z0T6A3-F1
#
_entry.id   AF-A0A7Z0T6A3-F1
#
_cell.length_a   1.000
_cell.length_b   1.000
_cell.length_c   1.000
_cell.angle_alpha   90.00
_cell.angle_beta   90.00
_cell.angle_gamma   90.00
#
_symmetry.space_group_name_H-M   'P 1'
#
loop_
_entity.id
_entity.type
_entity.pdbx_description
1 polymer ?
#
loop_
_entity_poly.entity_id
_entity_poly.type
_entity_poly.pdbx_seq_one_letter_code
_entity_poly.pdbx_strand_id
1 'polypeptide(L)'
;MGMNTRFVLSILMLSSLLVSSSIHASAQACFEASGQDFSEVLACYKKAEDANPLLYTAKASTIFPGVEKRSFELSSQQWSPQALVSPAPWKHTVDIYIPDNALHSQALLLANNGTANAGPTNANEPTDFTETMALEVAGKTRTIVISVSNVPNQYLTYADDGIARTEDASVAHSWKLFLDDPYQRPFMSVRLPMVVSMVKAMDLAQKELQPWGIDRFIASGASKRGWTVWLTAIADERVKAIVPFVIDVLGTDNVLEHTYQSYGKNWPLAFFDYHHEGITQRIKTENFSRLMQIEDPLNYLQTRYAERLAIPKYIVNASSDDFFLPDNARFFFDRLPGPKALRVAPNASHYGIKRFIENSLIPVINRWQQDKPLPVISLRPDQQPQKIGLQFSEAPVRVIQWTAINPHARDFRQPCGIQFEPQELSLTAPLDGVMQIDTPENGWKATFVEAIFADGFVVTTPVQVMPMRYPSQAPPVIEPACKTLPDLASR
;
A
#
# COMPACT_ATOMS: atom_id res chain seq x y z
N MET A 1 37.58 -11.41 53.96
CA MET A 1 37.82 -10.06 53.42
C MET A 1 37.34 -10.06 51.97
N GLY A 2 36.48 -9.10 51.61
CA GLY A 2 35.50 -9.11 50.49
C GLY A 2 36.04 -9.33 49.08
N MET A 3 35.24 -9.82 48.10
CA MET A 3 34.11 -9.16 47.39
C MET A 3 34.52 -7.78 46.86
N ASN A 4 34.36 -7.37 45.61
CA ASN A 4 33.34 -7.66 44.60
C ASN A 4 33.82 -7.07 43.25
N THR A 5 33.69 -7.78 42.12
CA THR A 5 33.64 -7.14 40.80
C THR A 5 32.42 -7.66 40.05
N ARG A 6 31.63 -6.71 39.57
CA ARG A 6 30.21 -6.82 39.27
C ARG A 6 29.93 -7.54 37.94
N PHE A 7 29.13 -8.61 38.00
CA PHE A 7 28.30 -9.08 36.90
C PHE A 7 27.11 -8.11 36.74
N VAL A 8 27.21 -7.16 35.80
CA VAL A 8 26.06 -6.38 35.31
C VAL A 8 26.06 -6.52 33.79
N LEU A 9 25.79 -7.72 33.30
CA LEU A 9 25.56 -7.98 31.87
C LEU A 9 24.80 -9.30 31.66
N SER A 10 23.64 -9.48 32.29
CA SER A 10 22.78 -10.67 32.03
C SER A 10 21.28 -10.48 32.30
N ILE A 11 20.83 -9.36 32.89
CA ILE A 11 19.41 -9.17 33.23
C ILE A 11 18.60 -8.56 32.06
N LEU A 12 19.24 -7.76 31.19
CA LEU A 12 18.57 -7.13 30.04
C LEU A 12 18.26 -8.09 28.87
N MET A 13 19.07 -9.14 28.65
CA MET A 13 18.78 -10.15 27.63
C MET A 13 17.75 -11.19 28.09
N LEU A 14 17.73 -11.58 29.37
CA LEU A 14 16.70 -12.49 29.88
C LEU A 14 15.30 -11.84 29.89
N SER A 15 15.22 -10.53 30.18
CA SER A 15 13.94 -9.81 30.18
C SER A 15 13.37 -9.58 28.79
N SER A 16 14.21 -9.33 27.76
CA SER A 16 13.73 -9.18 26.38
C SER A 16 13.23 -10.48 25.75
N LEU A 17 13.84 -11.63 26.08
CA LEU A 17 13.41 -12.96 25.63
C LEU A 17 12.08 -13.41 26.28
N LEU A 18 11.88 -13.10 27.57
CA LEU A 18 10.64 -13.43 28.28
C LEU A 18 9.43 -12.59 27.84
N VAL A 19 9.65 -11.36 27.37
CA VAL A 19 8.58 -10.49 26.85
C VAL A 19 8.19 -10.87 25.41
N SER A 20 9.16 -11.26 24.57
CA SER A 20 8.85 -11.71 23.19
C SER A 20 8.05 -13.01 23.17
N SER A 21 8.34 -13.95 24.07
CA SER A 21 7.61 -15.23 24.17
C SER A 21 6.17 -15.07 24.69
N SER A 22 5.91 -14.08 25.56
CA SER A 22 4.56 -13.83 26.10
C SER A 22 3.62 -13.16 25.09
N ILE A 23 4.13 -12.32 24.19
CA ILE A 23 3.33 -11.68 23.13
C ILE A 23 2.87 -12.72 22.11
N HIS A 24 3.81 -13.52 21.59
CA HIS A 24 3.47 -14.58 20.64
C HIS A 24 2.50 -15.58 21.27
N ALA A 25 2.68 -15.93 22.54
CA ALA A 25 1.72 -16.77 23.26
C ALA A 25 0.34 -16.12 23.40
N SER A 26 0.27 -14.81 23.66
CA SER A 26 -0.99 -14.05 23.75
C SER A 26 -1.72 -13.97 22.39
N ALA A 27 -1.01 -13.64 21.31
CA ALA A 27 -1.55 -13.61 19.96
C ALA A 27 -2.03 -15.01 19.53
N GLN A 28 -1.23 -16.04 19.80
CA GLN A 28 -1.57 -17.44 19.54
C GLN A 28 -2.81 -17.89 20.30
N ALA A 29 -2.91 -17.58 21.60
CA ALA A 29 -4.09 -17.92 22.40
C ALA A 29 -5.36 -17.22 21.88
N CYS A 30 -5.24 -15.98 21.39
CA CYS A 30 -6.34 -15.27 20.74
C CYS A 30 -6.76 -15.96 19.43
N PHE A 31 -5.80 -16.36 18.59
CA PHE A 31 -6.07 -17.09 17.35
C PHE A 31 -6.72 -18.46 17.62
N GLU A 32 -6.24 -19.22 18.60
CA GLU A 32 -6.84 -20.49 19.00
C GLU A 32 -8.27 -20.31 19.54
N ALA A 33 -8.50 -19.28 20.36
CA ALA A 33 -9.83 -18.94 20.89
C ALA A 33 -10.83 -18.52 19.79
N SER A 34 -10.35 -18.02 18.65
CA SER A 34 -11.18 -17.73 17.47
C SER A 34 -11.58 -18.97 16.67
N GLY A 35 -11.14 -20.17 17.07
CA GLY A 35 -11.28 -21.38 16.25
C GLY A 35 -10.31 -21.42 15.08
N GLN A 36 -9.16 -20.74 15.20
CA GLN A 36 -8.13 -20.62 14.16
C GLN A 36 -8.63 -19.92 12.89
N ASP A 37 -9.47 -18.88 13.05
CA ASP A 37 -9.91 -18.02 11.96
C ASP A 37 -8.78 -17.08 11.55
N PHE A 38 -8.28 -17.23 10.31
CA PHE A 38 -7.16 -16.42 9.83
C PHE A 38 -7.52 -14.94 9.67
N SER A 39 -8.80 -14.58 9.58
CA SER A 39 -9.22 -13.18 9.56
C SER A 39 -9.05 -12.46 10.90
N GLU A 40 -8.85 -13.21 11.99
CA GLU A 40 -8.61 -12.68 13.33
C GLU A 40 -7.12 -12.46 13.63
N VAL A 41 -6.21 -13.01 12.80
CA VAL A 41 -4.75 -12.94 13.02
C VAL A 41 -4.26 -11.50 13.18
N LEU A 42 -4.70 -10.59 12.31
CA LEU A 42 -4.29 -9.19 12.36
C LEU A 42 -4.69 -8.52 13.69
N ALA A 43 -5.95 -8.73 14.11
CA ALA A 43 -6.45 -8.14 15.35
C ALA A 43 -5.83 -8.79 16.60
N CYS A 44 -5.66 -10.12 16.60
CA CYS A 44 -4.99 -10.83 17.67
C CYS A 44 -3.54 -10.37 17.83
N TYR A 45 -2.81 -10.21 16.73
CA TYR A 45 -1.43 -9.72 16.75
C TYR A 45 -1.36 -8.27 17.26
N LYS A 46 -2.19 -7.37 16.72
CA LYS A 46 -2.27 -5.97 17.15
C LYS A 46 -2.62 -5.84 18.63
N LYS A 47 -3.61 -6.61 19.11
CA LYS A 47 -4.02 -6.61 20.53
C LYS A 47 -2.90 -7.08 21.45
N ALA A 48 -2.13 -8.09 21.05
CA ALA A 48 -0.99 -8.55 21.84
C ALA A 48 0.10 -7.47 21.93
N GLU A 49 0.33 -6.74 20.85
CA GLU A 49 1.31 -5.64 20.79
C GLU A 49 0.84 -4.35 21.52
N ASP A 50 -0.46 -4.12 21.67
CA ASP A 50 -0.99 -2.99 22.47
C ASP A 50 -0.54 -3.05 23.93
N ALA A 51 -0.28 -4.25 24.47
CA ALA A 51 0.20 -4.42 25.84
C ALA A 51 1.66 -3.95 26.02
N ASN A 52 2.41 -3.76 24.94
CA ASN A 52 3.80 -3.30 25.01
C ASN A 52 3.88 -1.80 25.25
N PRO A 53 4.76 -1.35 26.18
CA PRO A 53 4.98 0.06 26.40
C PRO A 53 5.51 0.73 25.13
N LEU A 54 5.13 1.99 24.93
CA LEU A 54 5.68 2.81 23.87
C LEU A 54 7.17 3.12 24.14
N LEU A 55 8.07 2.63 23.29
CA LEU A 55 9.52 2.81 23.42
C LEU A 55 10.07 3.68 22.29
N TYR A 56 10.58 4.86 22.62
CA TYR A 56 11.17 5.77 21.64
C TYR A 56 12.22 6.68 22.26
N THR A 57 13.03 7.31 21.42
CA THR A 57 14.05 8.29 21.80
C THR A 57 13.97 9.49 20.86
N ALA A 58 13.82 10.70 21.42
CA ALA A 58 13.95 11.94 20.66
C ALA A 58 15.39 12.10 20.13
N LYS A 59 15.53 12.51 18.87
CA LYS A 59 16.84 12.63 18.20
C LYS A 59 17.20 14.07 17.93
N ALA A 60 16.42 14.75 17.10
CA ALA A 60 16.71 16.11 16.64
C ALA A 60 15.40 16.91 16.46
N SER A 61 15.52 18.24 16.56
CA SER A 61 14.53 19.17 16.04
C SER A 61 15.23 20.08 15.03
N THR A 62 14.57 20.34 13.90
CA THR A 62 15.08 21.18 12.81
C THR A 62 13.99 22.15 12.39
N ILE A 63 14.33 23.43 12.33
CA ILE A 63 13.40 24.48 11.90
C ILE A 63 13.59 24.74 10.41
N PHE A 64 12.52 24.52 9.65
CA PHE A 64 12.39 24.94 8.25
C PHE A 64 11.50 26.19 8.18
N PRO A 65 11.49 26.94 7.06
CA PRO A 65 10.57 28.05 6.89
C PRO A 65 9.11 27.62 7.08
N GLY A 66 8.48 28.05 8.17
CA GLY A 66 7.06 27.79 8.48
C GLY A 66 6.74 26.39 9.03
N VAL A 67 7.73 25.52 9.25
CA VAL A 67 7.53 24.13 9.71
C VAL A 67 8.66 23.71 10.65
N GLU A 68 8.32 23.20 11.83
CA GLU A 68 9.25 22.47 12.71
C GLU A 68 9.23 20.97 12.35
N LYS A 69 10.40 20.37 12.12
CA LYS A 69 10.56 18.92 12.05
C LYS A 69 11.12 18.38 13.37
N ARG A 70 10.42 17.44 14.00
CA ARG A 70 10.91 16.67 15.16
C ARG A 70 11.16 15.22 14.76
N SER A 71 12.36 14.72 15.02
CA SER A 71 12.80 13.38 14.65
C SER A 71 12.94 12.48 15.87
N PHE A 72 12.44 11.25 15.77
CA PHE A 72 12.46 10.23 16.82
C PHE A 72 12.95 8.88 16.27
N GLU A 73 13.60 8.09 17.10
CA GLU A 73 13.75 6.64 16.88
C GLU A 73 12.67 5.92 17.68
N LEU A 74 11.84 5.14 17.00
CA LEU A 74 10.76 4.34 17.58
C LEU A 74 11.16 2.87 17.55
N SER A 75 11.09 2.18 18.69
CA SER A 75 11.15 0.72 18.77
C SER A 75 9.72 0.20 18.85
N SER A 76 9.20 -0.32 17.75
CA SER A 76 7.77 -0.60 17.61
C SER A 76 7.37 -1.96 18.21
N GLN A 77 8.14 -3.01 17.93
CA GLN A 77 7.87 -4.36 18.42
C GLN A 77 9.13 -5.24 18.39
N GLN A 78 8.97 -6.49 18.84
CA GLN A 78 9.87 -7.60 18.51
C GLN A 78 9.14 -8.62 17.65
N TRP A 79 9.58 -8.81 16.40
CA TRP A 79 8.98 -9.75 15.47
C TRP A 79 9.99 -10.78 14.97
N SER A 80 9.83 -12.01 15.44
CA SER A 80 10.58 -13.19 15.00
C SER A 80 9.75 -14.44 15.32
N PRO A 81 8.63 -14.65 14.59
CA PRO A 81 7.78 -15.81 14.81
C PRO A 81 8.61 -17.09 14.69
N GLN A 82 8.49 -17.98 15.69
CA GLN A 82 9.30 -19.19 15.84
C GLN A 82 10.83 -18.96 15.86
N ALA A 83 11.28 -17.74 16.21
CA ALA A 83 12.68 -17.33 16.12
C ALA A 83 13.29 -17.45 14.70
N LEU A 84 12.45 -17.41 13.66
CA LEU A 84 12.87 -17.62 12.27
C LEU A 84 13.37 -16.36 11.56
N VAL A 85 13.21 -15.17 12.14
CA VAL A 85 13.55 -13.91 11.46
C VAL A 85 14.46 -13.03 12.30
N SER A 86 15.44 -12.39 11.68
CA SER A 86 16.36 -11.47 12.35
C SER A 86 16.59 -10.20 11.52
N PRO A 87 16.87 -9.04 12.16
CA PRO A 87 16.80 -8.81 13.60
C PRO A 87 15.35 -8.83 14.13
N ALA A 88 15.16 -9.38 15.34
CA ALA A 88 13.84 -9.41 15.97
C ALA A 88 13.34 -8.01 16.39
N PRO A 89 14.17 -7.10 16.97
CA PRO A 89 13.71 -5.75 17.29
C PRO A 89 13.46 -4.92 16.04
N TRP A 90 12.27 -4.32 15.94
CA TRP A 90 11.90 -3.41 14.86
C TRP A 90 12.10 -1.96 15.27
N LYS A 91 12.87 -1.22 14.47
CA LYS A 91 13.24 0.17 14.72
C LYS A 91 12.91 1.06 13.53
N HIS A 92 12.37 2.24 13.81
CA HIS A 92 11.88 3.18 12.82
C HIS A 92 12.39 4.57 13.10
N THR A 93 12.67 5.33 12.05
CA THR A 93 12.77 6.79 12.15
C THR A 93 11.37 7.36 11.99
N VAL A 94 10.92 8.18 12.93
CA VAL A 94 9.66 8.90 12.86
C VAL A 94 9.95 10.40 12.81
N ASP A 95 9.65 11.02 11.68
CA ASP A 95 9.75 12.47 11.48
C ASP A 95 8.37 13.09 11.53
N ILE A 96 8.19 14.06 12.42
CA ILE A 96 6.93 14.82 12.59
C ILE A 96 7.16 16.25 12.11
N TYR A 97 6.46 16.64 11.06
CA TYR A 97 6.48 17.96 10.43
C TYR A 97 5.27 18.77 10.91
N ILE A 98 5.54 19.79 11.71
CA ILE A 98 4.55 20.60 12.42
C ILE A 98 4.55 22.01 11.80
N PRO A 99 3.56 22.36 10.96
CA PRO A 99 3.46 23.71 10.41
C PRO A 99 3.09 24.72 11.51
N ASP A 100 3.59 25.96 11.41
CA ASP A 100 3.36 27.03 12.42
C ASP A 100 1.88 27.27 12.74
N ASN A 101 1.01 27.04 11.74
CA ASN A 101 -0.44 27.22 11.80
C ASN A 101 -1.20 25.88 11.73
N ALA A 102 -0.60 24.80 12.22
CA ALA A 102 -1.16 23.45 12.24
C ALA A 102 -2.58 23.40 12.79
N LEU A 103 -3.44 22.65 12.09
CA LEU A 103 -4.79 22.33 12.53
C LEU A 103 -4.76 21.25 13.62
N HIS A 104 -5.82 21.21 14.43
CA HIS A 104 -5.99 20.27 15.52
C HIS A 104 -6.64 18.95 15.06
N SER A 105 -6.59 17.94 15.94
CA SER A 105 -7.29 16.65 15.83
C SER A 105 -6.82 15.70 14.72
N GLN A 106 -6.43 16.18 13.55
CA GLN A 106 -6.10 15.34 12.40
C GLN A 106 -4.64 15.50 11.95
N ALA A 107 -3.98 14.37 11.69
CA ALA A 107 -2.65 14.31 11.09
C ALA A 107 -2.61 13.39 9.85
N LEU A 108 -1.62 13.60 9.00
CA LEU A 108 -1.27 12.70 7.90
C LEU A 108 -0.18 11.74 8.37
N LEU A 109 -0.43 10.44 8.29
CA LEU A 109 0.50 9.38 8.65
C LEU A 109 1.01 8.68 7.39
N LEU A 110 2.31 8.81 7.13
CA LEU A 110 2.98 8.26 5.94
C LEU A 110 3.80 7.02 6.31
N ALA A 111 3.52 5.89 5.67
CA ALA A 111 4.38 4.71 5.70
C ALA A 111 5.46 4.85 4.62
N ASN A 112 6.73 4.95 5.03
CA ASN A 112 7.86 5.26 4.17
C ASN A 112 8.90 4.12 4.15
N ASN A 113 9.72 4.08 3.10
CA ASN A 113 10.74 3.05 2.95
C ASN A 113 12.03 3.38 3.74
N GLY A 114 13.11 2.65 3.46
CA GLY A 114 14.40 2.77 4.13
C GLY A 114 15.05 1.40 4.28
N THR A 115 16.36 1.37 4.54
CA THR A 115 17.12 0.12 4.75
C THR A 115 18.01 0.20 5.98
N ALA A 116 17.43 0.56 7.13
CA ALA A 116 18.17 0.76 8.38
C ALA A 116 19.05 -0.44 8.82
N ASN A 117 18.71 -1.68 8.44
CA ASN A 117 19.52 -2.86 8.79
C ASN A 117 20.54 -3.26 7.71
N ALA A 118 20.80 -2.42 6.69
CA ALA A 118 21.84 -2.67 5.69
C ALA A 118 23.27 -2.45 6.22
N GLY A 119 23.41 -1.94 7.45
CA GLY A 119 24.67 -1.46 8.01
C GLY A 119 24.93 0.02 7.68
N PRO A 120 25.82 0.70 8.44
CA PRO A 120 25.96 2.15 8.40
C PRO A 120 26.45 2.71 7.05
N THR A 121 27.09 1.88 6.20
CA THR A 121 27.61 2.31 4.90
C THR A 121 26.65 2.04 3.74
N ASN A 122 25.62 1.22 3.93
CA ASN A 122 24.70 0.77 2.88
C ASN A 122 23.23 1.11 3.18
N ALA A 123 22.98 1.82 4.29
CA ALA A 123 21.65 2.31 4.62
C ALA A 123 21.23 3.38 3.62
N ASN A 124 20.08 3.17 2.99
CA ASN A 124 19.46 4.13 2.10
C ASN A 124 18.43 4.93 2.90
N GLU A 125 18.46 6.24 2.69
CA GLU A 125 17.44 7.16 3.18
C GLU A 125 16.07 6.85 2.55
N PRO A 126 14.96 7.19 3.25
CA PRO A 126 13.62 7.07 2.70
C PRO A 126 13.45 7.96 1.45
N THR A 127 12.81 7.40 0.42
CA THR A 127 12.61 8.03 -0.88
C THR A 127 11.19 7.93 -1.41
N ASP A 128 10.28 7.21 -0.75
CA ASP A 128 8.88 7.13 -1.20
C ASP A 128 8.13 8.43 -0.90
N PHE A 129 8.36 9.01 0.28
CA PHE A 129 7.91 10.34 0.67
C PHE A 129 9.11 11.15 1.16
N THR A 130 9.59 12.10 0.35
CA THR A 130 10.79 12.87 0.68
C THR A 130 10.51 13.95 1.72
N GLU A 131 11.55 14.46 2.38
CA GLU A 131 11.45 15.61 3.30
C GLU A 131 10.79 16.82 2.61
N THR A 132 11.19 17.11 1.37
CA THR A 132 10.59 18.19 0.58
C THR A 132 9.08 17.98 0.37
N MET A 133 8.65 16.75 0.03
CA MET A 133 7.23 16.43 -0.10
C MET A 133 6.48 16.63 1.22
N ALA A 134 7.05 16.17 2.34
CA ALA A 134 6.41 16.28 3.65
C ALA A 134 6.26 17.74 4.10
N LEU A 135 7.30 18.56 3.88
CA LEU A 135 7.26 20.01 4.14
C LEU A 135 6.19 20.70 3.29
N GLU A 136 6.12 20.39 2.00
CA GLU A 136 5.16 20.99 1.08
C GLU A 136 3.70 20.63 1.45
N VAL A 137 3.45 19.35 1.74
CA VAL A 137 2.12 18.88 2.18
C VAL A 137 1.73 19.53 3.51
N ALA A 138 2.65 19.58 4.48
CA ALA A 138 2.41 20.20 5.78
C ALA A 138 2.07 21.70 5.63
N GLY A 139 2.87 22.45 4.87
CA GLY A 139 2.67 23.88 4.66
C GLY A 139 1.38 24.22 3.90
N LYS A 140 1.09 23.49 2.80
CA LYS A 140 -0.08 23.77 1.96
C LYS A 140 -1.42 23.33 2.55
N THR A 141 -1.41 22.34 3.42
CA THR A 141 -2.64 21.80 4.03
C THR A 141 -2.80 22.18 5.49
N ARG A 142 -1.77 22.76 6.13
CA ARG A 142 -1.72 23.02 7.57
C ARG A 142 -1.95 21.75 8.41
N THR A 143 -1.65 20.58 7.85
CA THR A 143 -1.77 19.29 8.51
C THR A 143 -0.42 18.88 9.07
N ILE A 144 -0.38 18.37 10.31
CA ILE A 144 0.84 17.75 10.81
C ILE A 144 1.10 16.47 10.02
N VAL A 145 2.31 16.33 9.45
CA VAL A 145 2.71 15.15 8.69
C VAL A 145 3.64 14.30 9.54
N ILE A 146 3.37 13.01 9.67
CA ILE A 146 4.14 12.03 10.44
C ILE A 146 4.65 10.99 9.45
N SER A 147 5.95 11.02 9.14
CA SER A 147 6.60 10.03 8.26
C SER A 147 7.27 8.94 9.08
N VAL A 148 6.86 7.69 8.88
CA VAL A 148 7.40 6.50 9.53
C VAL A 148 8.26 5.74 8.53
N SER A 149 9.58 5.86 8.66
CA SER A 149 10.55 5.20 7.77
C SER A 149 10.90 3.79 8.23
N ASN A 150 11.57 3.04 7.35
CA ASN A 150 11.93 1.64 7.58
C ASN A 150 10.68 0.75 7.74
N VAL A 151 9.67 0.92 6.88
CA VAL A 151 8.49 0.04 6.82
C VAL A 151 8.54 -0.74 5.49
N PRO A 152 9.02 -2.00 5.47
CA PRO A 152 9.42 -2.85 6.60
C PRO A 152 10.82 -2.51 7.16
N ASN A 153 11.11 -3.02 8.36
CA ASN A 153 12.40 -2.85 9.05
C ASN A 153 13.47 -3.75 8.42
N GLN A 154 13.91 -3.40 7.22
CA GLN A 154 14.76 -4.22 6.37
C GLN A 154 16.23 -3.78 6.38
N TYR A 155 17.19 -4.64 6.07
CA TYR A 155 17.12 -6.05 5.69
C TYR A 155 16.58 -6.98 6.79
N LEU A 156 15.96 -8.10 6.37
CA LEU A 156 15.52 -9.19 7.24
C LEU A 156 16.14 -10.51 6.77
N THR A 157 16.75 -11.25 7.69
CA THR A 157 17.37 -12.56 7.42
C THR A 157 16.51 -13.66 8.03
N TYR A 158 16.21 -14.67 7.22
CA TYR A 158 15.38 -15.81 7.60
C TYR A 158 16.25 -17.03 7.92
N ALA A 159 15.91 -17.76 8.98
CA ALA A 159 16.77 -18.80 9.55
C ALA A 159 16.79 -20.11 8.76
N ASP A 160 15.80 -20.34 7.90
CA ASP A 160 15.71 -21.53 7.05
C ASP A 160 16.75 -21.54 5.92
N ASP A 161 17.17 -20.37 5.42
CA ASP A 161 18.18 -20.26 4.37
C ASP A 161 19.33 -19.27 4.65
N GLY A 162 19.23 -18.44 5.69
CA GLY A 162 20.26 -17.48 6.08
C GLY A 162 20.41 -16.28 5.13
N ILE A 163 19.49 -16.07 4.20
CA ILE A 163 19.58 -15.01 3.19
C ILE A 163 18.90 -13.73 3.69
N ALA A 164 19.64 -12.62 3.69
CA ALA A 164 19.14 -11.29 3.98
C ALA A 164 18.34 -10.74 2.79
N ARG A 165 17.09 -10.32 3.04
CA ARG A 165 16.13 -9.85 2.03
C ARG A 165 15.63 -8.45 2.29
N THR A 166 15.23 -7.76 1.23
CA THR A 166 14.52 -6.47 1.25
C THR A 166 13.24 -6.56 0.44
N GLU A 167 12.36 -5.58 0.63
CA GLU A 167 11.22 -5.30 -0.23
C GLU A 167 10.41 -6.57 -0.55
N ASP A 168 10.16 -6.82 -1.84
CA ASP A 168 9.31 -7.91 -2.33
C ASP A 168 9.90 -9.29 -2.00
N ALA A 169 11.22 -9.44 -2.00
CA ALA A 169 11.89 -10.68 -1.57
C ALA A 169 11.51 -11.06 -0.14
N SER A 170 11.49 -10.09 0.79
CA SER A 170 11.09 -10.37 2.18
C SER A 170 9.61 -10.70 2.30
N VAL A 171 8.74 -10.00 1.55
CA VAL A 171 7.29 -10.33 1.51
C VAL A 171 7.07 -11.73 0.97
N ALA A 172 7.59 -12.05 -0.21
CA ALA A 172 7.45 -13.33 -0.88
C ALA A 172 7.96 -14.50 -0.02
N HIS A 173 9.11 -14.33 0.63
CA HIS A 173 9.67 -15.37 1.47
C HIS A 173 8.86 -15.57 2.77
N SER A 174 8.40 -14.48 3.40
CA SER A 174 7.49 -14.57 4.55
C SER A 174 6.18 -15.31 4.20
N TRP A 175 5.68 -15.10 2.98
CA TRP A 175 4.52 -15.81 2.46
C TRP A 175 4.82 -17.28 2.24
N LYS A 176 5.95 -17.65 1.63
CA LYS A 176 6.35 -19.05 1.48
C LYS A 176 6.36 -19.77 2.82
N LEU A 177 7.02 -19.19 3.84
CA LEU A 177 7.08 -19.77 5.17
C LEU A 177 5.70 -19.94 5.81
N PHE A 178 4.78 -18.99 5.62
CA PHE A 178 3.38 -19.11 6.03
C PHE A 178 2.68 -20.25 5.28
N LEU A 179 2.79 -20.27 3.94
CA LEU A 179 2.07 -21.21 3.11
C LEU A 179 2.51 -22.66 3.37
N ASP A 180 3.74 -22.89 3.80
CA ASP A 180 4.27 -24.22 4.14
C ASP A 180 3.62 -24.79 5.42
N ASP A 181 3.27 -23.96 6.39
CA ASP A 181 2.65 -24.41 7.64
C ASP A 181 1.78 -23.30 8.30
N PRO A 182 0.60 -22.98 7.73
CA PRO A 182 -0.15 -21.79 8.13
C PRO A 182 -0.69 -21.86 9.57
N TYR A 183 -1.00 -23.07 10.06
CA TYR A 183 -1.52 -23.25 11.42
C TYR A 183 -0.44 -23.13 12.49
N GLN A 184 0.81 -23.50 12.20
CA GLN A 184 1.94 -23.27 13.12
C GLN A 184 2.55 -21.88 12.95
N ARG A 185 2.38 -21.25 11.78
CA ARG A 185 2.97 -19.95 11.42
C ARG A 185 1.94 -18.86 11.07
N PRO A 186 0.83 -18.70 11.84
CA PRO A 186 -0.22 -17.74 11.47
C PRO A 186 0.28 -16.29 11.43
N PHE A 187 1.31 -15.96 12.21
CA PHE A 187 1.88 -14.60 12.32
C PHE A 187 3.13 -14.36 11.45
N MET A 188 3.39 -15.22 10.46
CA MET A 188 4.61 -15.18 9.65
C MET A 188 4.62 -14.12 8.55
N SER A 189 3.47 -13.55 8.17
CA SER A 189 3.46 -12.45 7.22
C SER A 189 4.20 -11.22 7.79
N VAL A 190 5.17 -10.70 7.03
CA VAL A 190 5.89 -9.45 7.35
C VAL A 190 4.97 -8.22 7.36
N ARG A 191 3.75 -8.33 6.81
CA ARG A 191 2.76 -7.25 6.84
C ARG A 191 2.30 -6.91 8.26
N LEU A 192 2.21 -7.92 9.13
CA LEU A 192 1.76 -7.78 10.51
C LEU A 192 2.63 -6.79 11.31
N PRO A 193 3.96 -6.97 11.40
CA PRO A 193 4.81 -5.99 12.07
C PRO A 193 4.84 -4.63 11.35
N MET A 194 4.66 -4.57 10.03
CA MET A 194 4.52 -3.28 9.32
C MET A 194 3.29 -2.49 9.81
N VAL A 195 2.15 -3.15 10.04
CA VAL A 195 0.95 -2.50 10.59
C VAL A 195 1.20 -2.00 12.01
N VAL A 196 1.83 -2.80 12.86
CA VAL A 196 2.12 -2.41 14.26
C VAL A 196 3.08 -1.22 14.33
N SER A 197 4.04 -1.11 13.41
CA SER A 197 4.89 0.09 13.29
C SER A 197 4.07 1.37 13.08
N MET A 198 3.00 1.32 12.29
CA MET A 198 2.10 2.45 12.09
C MET A 198 1.26 2.75 13.34
N VAL A 199 0.76 1.72 14.02
CA VAL A 199 0.01 1.84 15.28
C VAL A 199 0.85 2.51 16.37
N LYS A 200 2.09 2.05 16.58
CA LYS A 200 3.01 2.63 17.56
C LYS A 200 3.46 4.04 17.20
N ALA A 201 3.55 4.37 15.91
CA ALA A 201 3.80 5.75 15.48
C ALA A 201 2.61 6.67 15.79
N MET A 202 1.36 6.19 15.70
CA MET A 202 0.20 6.95 16.17
C MET A 202 0.26 7.16 17.69
N ASP A 203 0.62 6.14 18.48
CA ASP A 203 0.80 6.28 19.93
C ASP A 203 1.85 7.35 20.28
N LEU A 204 2.99 7.34 19.56
CA LEU A 204 4.03 8.36 19.68
C LEU A 204 3.50 9.75 19.33
N ALA A 205 2.83 9.88 18.19
CA ALA A 205 2.27 11.14 17.74
C ALA A 205 1.27 11.71 18.75
N GLN A 206 0.36 10.88 19.28
CA GLN A 206 -0.58 11.32 20.31
C GLN A 206 0.15 11.85 21.54
N LYS A 207 1.22 11.17 21.99
CA LYS A 207 2.01 11.60 23.14
C LYS A 207 2.77 12.92 22.91
N GLU A 208 3.39 13.08 21.75
CA GLU A 208 4.25 14.24 21.45
C GLU A 208 3.48 15.47 20.91
N LEU A 209 2.25 15.26 20.45
CA LEU A 209 1.40 16.30 19.84
C LEU A 209 0.18 16.67 20.69
N GLN A 210 0.27 16.53 22.01
CA GLN A 210 -0.77 16.93 22.95
C GLN A 210 -1.33 18.36 22.73
N PRO A 211 -0.51 19.39 22.40
CA PRO A 211 -1.04 20.73 22.13
C PRO A 211 -2.03 20.80 20.97
N TRP A 212 -1.92 19.91 19.98
CA TRP A 212 -2.81 19.83 18.82
C TRP A 212 -3.94 18.82 18.99
N GLY A 213 -3.91 18.00 20.05
CA GLY A 213 -4.95 17.03 20.36
C GLY A 213 -5.20 16.02 19.24
N ILE A 214 -4.15 15.54 18.57
CA ILE A 214 -4.26 14.61 17.43
C ILE A 214 -4.89 13.29 17.89
N ASP A 215 -6.00 12.91 17.26
CA ASP A 215 -6.75 11.68 17.55
C ASP A 215 -7.28 10.97 16.28
N ARG A 216 -7.11 11.59 15.11
CA ARG A 216 -7.54 11.08 13.80
C ARG A 216 -6.38 11.12 12.81
N PHE A 217 -6.28 10.07 12.00
CA PHE A 217 -5.21 9.95 11.03
C PHE A 217 -5.75 9.69 9.62
N ILE A 218 -5.22 10.43 8.66
CA ILE A 218 -5.24 10.05 7.24
C ILE A 218 -3.99 9.21 7.03
N ALA A 219 -4.12 7.97 6.58
CA ALA A 219 -2.96 7.11 6.36
C ALA A 219 -2.63 6.97 4.87
N SER A 220 -1.34 6.99 4.51
CA SER A 220 -0.88 6.91 3.12
C SER A 220 0.44 6.15 3.00
N GLY A 221 0.65 5.49 1.87
CA GLY A 221 1.80 4.64 1.60
C GLY A 221 1.81 4.19 0.15
N ALA A 222 2.98 3.85 -0.39
CA ALA A 222 3.14 3.36 -1.75
C ALA A 222 3.48 1.87 -1.79
N SER A 223 2.93 1.15 -2.78
CA SER A 223 3.21 -0.27 -3.00
C SER A 223 2.84 -1.08 -1.75
N LYS A 224 3.76 -1.88 -1.21
CA LYS A 224 3.59 -2.62 0.04
C LYS A 224 3.18 -1.73 1.21
N ARG A 225 3.67 -0.48 1.30
CA ARG A 225 3.27 0.46 2.35
C ARG A 225 1.83 0.93 2.16
N GLY A 226 1.38 1.05 0.90
CA GLY A 226 -0.03 1.26 0.57
C GLY A 226 -0.90 0.08 1.03
N TRP A 227 -0.41 -1.15 0.85
CA TRP A 227 -1.07 -2.36 1.39
C TRP A 227 -1.14 -2.31 2.92
N THR A 228 -0.03 -1.96 3.58
CA THR A 228 0.00 -1.80 5.04
C THR A 228 -1.03 -0.79 5.53
N VAL A 229 -1.21 0.34 4.83
CA VAL A 229 -2.20 1.35 5.21
C VAL A 229 -3.64 0.82 5.19
N TRP A 230 -4.01 -0.03 4.22
CA TRP A 230 -5.31 -0.70 4.22
C TRP A 230 -5.53 -1.52 5.49
N LEU A 231 -4.52 -2.31 5.86
CA LEU A 231 -4.61 -3.19 7.03
C LEU A 231 -4.50 -2.43 8.35
N THR A 232 -3.75 -1.32 8.39
CA THR A 232 -3.76 -0.40 9.54
C THR A 232 -5.15 0.20 9.74
N ALA A 233 -5.86 0.56 8.66
CA ALA A 233 -7.22 1.07 8.75
C ALA A 233 -8.23 0.04 9.29
N ILE A 234 -8.04 -1.23 8.91
CA ILE A 234 -8.80 -2.37 9.44
C ILE A 234 -8.50 -2.60 10.92
N ALA A 235 -7.23 -2.56 11.32
CA ALA A 235 -6.78 -2.90 12.66
C ALA A 235 -6.96 -1.79 13.72
N ASP A 236 -7.04 -0.52 13.30
CA ASP A 236 -7.03 0.62 14.23
C ASP A 236 -8.06 1.70 13.86
N GLU A 237 -8.93 2.04 14.81
CA GLU A 237 -10.03 2.98 14.61
C GLU A 237 -9.61 4.43 14.44
N ARG A 238 -8.38 4.79 14.83
CA ARG A 238 -7.86 6.15 14.72
C ARG A 238 -7.62 6.55 13.26
N VAL A 239 -7.45 5.58 12.35
CA VAL A 239 -7.41 5.85 10.91
C VAL A 239 -8.82 6.15 10.41
N LYS A 240 -9.02 7.37 9.91
CA LYS A 240 -10.31 7.89 9.44
C LYS A 240 -10.40 8.06 7.93
N ALA A 241 -9.28 8.03 7.22
CA ALA A 241 -9.24 7.98 5.76
C ALA A 241 -7.91 7.40 5.27
N ILE A 242 -7.88 6.93 4.02
CA ILE A 242 -6.66 6.41 3.40
C ILE A 242 -6.41 6.96 1.99
N VAL A 243 -5.12 7.11 1.65
CA VAL A 243 -4.65 7.43 0.30
C VAL A 243 -3.56 6.42 -0.10
N PRO A 244 -3.94 5.19 -0.51
CA PRO A 244 -2.97 4.19 -0.95
C PRO A 244 -2.50 4.49 -2.38
N PHE A 245 -1.19 4.31 -2.62
CA PHE A 245 -0.57 4.48 -3.93
C PHE A 245 -0.07 3.14 -4.50
N VAL A 246 -0.31 2.89 -5.80
CA VAL A 246 0.21 1.76 -6.61
C VAL A 246 0.08 0.40 -5.93
N ILE A 247 -1.13 0.03 -5.54
CA ILE A 247 -1.39 -1.24 -4.86
C ILE A 247 -2.76 -1.84 -5.22
N ASP A 248 -2.93 -2.04 -6.53
CA ASP A 248 -4.17 -2.47 -7.19
C ASP A 248 -4.43 -3.98 -7.05
N VAL A 249 -4.32 -4.52 -5.84
CA VAL A 249 -4.28 -5.96 -5.59
C VAL A 249 -5.37 -6.45 -4.64
N LEU A 250 -6.38 -5.62 -4.34
CA LEU A 250 -7.56 -6.06 -3.58
C LEU A 250 -8.37 -7.10 -4.37
N GLY A 251 -8.85 -8.14 -3.72
CA GLY A 251 -9.34 -9.33 -4.42
C GLY A 251 -8.18 -10.08 -5.08
N THR A 252 -7.13 -10.31 -4.30
CA THR A 252 -5.78 -10.69 -4.77
C THR A 252 -5.82 -11.92 -5.67
N ASP A 253 -6.62 -12.93 -5.33
CA ASP A 253 -6.73 -14.18 -6.08
C ASP A 253 -7.22 -13.98 -7.52
N ASN A 254 -8.15 -13.05 -7.72
CA ASN A 254 -8.72 -12.68 -9.01
C ASN A 254 -7.78 -11.73 -9.76
N VAL A 255 -7.15 -10.80 -9.06
CA VAL A 255 -6.14 -9.90 -9.65
C VAL A 255 -4.93 -10.69 -10.16
N LEU A 256 -4.39 -11.63 -9.38
CA LEU A 256 -3.25 -12.43 -9.79
C LEU A 256 -3.59 -13.36 -10.95
N GLU A 257 -4.77 -13.97 -10.95
CA GLU A 257 -5.27 -14.73 -12.12
C GLU A 257 -5.39 -13.85 -13.36
N HIS A 258 -5.97 -12.65 -13.20
CA HIS A 258 -6.10 -11.69 -14.29
C HIS A 258 -4.74 -11.27 -14.86
N THR A 259 -3.75 -11.05 -13.98
CA THR A 259 -2.35 -10.79 -14.36
C THR A 259 -1.79 -11.94 -15.19
N TYR A 260 -1.86 -13.16 -14.67
CA TYR A 260 -1.34 -14.34 -15.35
C TYR A 260 -1.93 -14.52 -16.77
N GLN A 261 -3.26 -14.41 -16.89
CA GLN A 261 -3.94 -14.56 -18.18
C GLN A 261 -3.61 -13.42 -19.14
N SER A 262 -3.50 -12.18 -18.65
CA SER A 262 -3.20 -11.01 -19.49
C SER A 262 -1.79 -11.00 -20.05
N TYR A 263 -0.85 -11.62 -19.37
CA TYR A 263 0.51 -11.82 -19.84
C TYR A 263 0.69 -13.14 -20.60
N GLY A 264 -0.40 -13.74 -21.07
CA GLY A 264 -0.37 -14.94 -21.91
C GLY A 264 0.15 -16.16 -21.16
N LYS A 265 -0.30 -16.34 -19.90
CA LYS A 265 0.15 -17.39 -18.98
C LYS A 265 1.61 -17.24 -18.51
N ASN A 266 2.04 -16.00 -18.39
CA ASN A 266 3.32 -15.62 -17.78
C ASN A 266 3.09 -14.57 -16.69
N TRP A 267 4.12 -14.26 -15.94
CA TRP A 267 4.14 -13.19 -14.93
C TRP A 267 5.02 -12.03 -15.39
N PRO A 268 4.68 -10.77 -15.11
CA PRO A 268 5.60 -9.66 -15.39
C PRO A 268 6.88 -9.82 -14.54
N LEU A 269 8.02 -9.35 -15.05
CA LEU A 269 9.32 -9.50 -14.36
C LEU A 269 9.32 -8.95 -12.93
N ALA A 270 8.52 -7.93 -12.64
CA ALA A 270 8.37 -7.36 -11.30
C ALA A 270 7.92 -8.40 -10.25
N PHE A 271 7.24 -9.47 -10.67
CA PHE A 271 6.84 -10.59 -9.80
C PHE A 271 7.96 -11.61 -9.54
N PHE A 272 9.21 -11.33 -9.92
CA PHE A 272 10.34 -12.26 -9.80
C PHE A 272 10.46 -12.89 -8.42
N ASP A 273 10.42 -12.10 -7.34
CA ASP A 273 10.57 -12.62 -5.98
C ASP A 273 9.45 -13.59 -5.60
N TYR A 274 8.21 -13.27 -5.96
CA TYR A 274 7.04 -14.13 -5.72
C TYR A 274 7.11 -15.40 -6.56
N HIS A 275 7.53 -15.31 -7.81
CA HIS A 275 7.72 -16.46 -8.69
C HIS A 275 8.87 -17.36 -8.19
N HIS A 276 9.97 -16.76 -7.74
CA HIS A 276 11.15 -17.45 -7.24
C HIS A 276 10.85 -18.23 -5.94
N GLU A 277 10.09 -17.64 -5.02
CA GLU A 277 9.67 -18.30 -3.78
C GLU A 277 8.46 -19.25 -3.97
N GLY A 278 8.02 -19.47 -5.22
CA GLY A 278 6.97 -20.44 -5.56
C GLY A 278 5.54 -19.97 -5.26
N ILE A 279 5.33 -18.67 -5.02
CA ILE A 279 4.02 -18.11 -4.66
C ILE A 279 3.07 -18.13 -5.84
N THR A 280 3.57 -17.78 -7.05
CA THR A 280 2.72 -17.69 -8.25
C THR A 280 2.07 -19.02 -8.62
N GLN A 281 2.70 -20.15 -8.30
CA GLN A 281 2.15 -21.49 -8.53
C GLN A 281 1.15 -21.92 -7.44
N ARG A 282 1.07 -21.18 -6.33
CA ARG A 282 0.24 -21.51 -5.16
C ARG A 282 -0.98 -20.63 -5.02
N ILE A 283 -1.24 -19.68 -5.93
CA ILE A 283 -2.33 -18.69 -5.82
C ILE A 283 -3.73 -19.30 -5.75
N LYS A 284 -3.91 -20.57 -6.17
CA LYS A 284 -5.19 -21.31 -6.09
C LYS A 284 -5.21 -22.36 -4.98
N THR A 285 -4.21 -22.41 -4.11
CA THR A 285 -4.16 -23.35 -2.99
C THR A 285 -4.98 -22.85 -1.79
N GLU A 286 -5.45 -23.77 -0.96
CA GLU A 286 -6.16 -23.44 0.27
C GLU A 286 -5.28 -22.60 1.23
N ASN A 287 -3.98 -22.89 1.31
CA ASN A 287 -3.05 -22.12 2.14
C ASN A 287 -2.90 -20.68 1.64
N PHE A 288 -2.95 -20.45 0.33
CA PHE A 288 -2.98 -19.09 -0.20
C PHE A 288 -4.28 -18.38 0.14
N SER A 289 -5.42 -19.07 0.07
CA SER A 289 -6.69 -18.51 0.53
C SER A 289 -6.64 -18.15 2.02
N ARG A 290 -6.00 -18.96 2.88
CA ARG A 290 -5.80 -18.65 4.31
C ARG A 290 -4.95 -17.39 4.48
N LEU A 291 -3.85 -17.24 3.73
CA LEU A 291 -3.03 -16.04 3.75
C LEU A 291 -3.83 -14.79 3.35
N MET A 292 -4.68 -14.91 2.32
CA MET A 292 -5.51 -13.80 1.87
C MET A 292 -6.60 -13.42 2.88
N GLN A 293 -7.00 -14.30 3.81
CA GLN A 293 -7.85 -13.89 4.94
C GLN A 293 -7.14 -12.91 5.88
N ILE A 294 -5.80 -12.92 5.91
CA ILE A 294 -4.97 -11.98 6.67
C ILE A 294 -4.67 -10.72 5.85
N GLU A 295 -4.22 -10.90 4.61
CA GLU A 295 -3.60 -9.84 3.81
C GLU A 295 -4.58 -9.08 2.93
N ASP A 296 -5.58 -9.71 2.31
CA ASP A 296 -6.43 -9.04 1.33
C ASP A 296 -7.48 -8.16 2.01
N PRO A 297 -7.43 -6.81 1.86
CA PRO A 297 -8.42 -5.92 2.47
C PRO A 297 -9.85 -6.26 2.06
N LEU A 298 -10.08 -6.79 0.86
CA LEU A 298 -11.42 -7.07 0.36
C LEU A 298 -12.08 -8.28 1.05
N ASN A 299 -11.28 -9.22 1.57
CA ASN A 299 -11.80 -10.37 2.33
C ASN A 299 -12.42 -9.96 3.66
N TYR A 300 -11.98 -8.84 4.24
CA TYR A 300 -12.56 -8.29 5.48
C TYR A 300 -14.01 -7.78 5.31
N LEU A 301 -14.54 -7.64 4.09
CA LEU A 301 -15.96 -7.33 3.88
C LEU A 301 -16.91 -8.42 4.40
N GLN A 302 -16.42 -9.66 4.55
CA GLN A 302 -17.21 -10.80 5.02
C GLN A 302 -16.96 -11.11 6.51
N THR A 303 -16.33 -10.20 7.24
CA THR A 303 -15.97 -10.39 8.64
C THR A 303 -16.54 -9.25 9.49
N ARG A 304 -16.34 -9.31 10.81
CA ARG A 304 -16.73 -8.24 11.73
C ARG A 304 -16.02 -6.90 11.49
N TYR A 305 -15.00 -6.88 10.62
CA TYR A 305 -14.22 -5.69 10.30
C TYR A 305 -14.74 -4.94 9.07
N ALA A 306 -15.82 -5.38 8.44
CA ALA A 306 -16.35 -4.81 7.19
C ALA A 306 -16.56 -3.29 7.25
N GLU A 307 -17.05 -2.77 8.37
CA GLU A 307 -17.29 -1.33 8.57
C GLU A 307 -15.99 -0.51 8.52
N ARG A 308 -14.84 -1.11 8.84
CA ARG A 308 -13.53 -0.44 8.79
C ARG A 308 -13.11 -0.09 7.37
N LEU A 309 -13.67 -0.77 6.36
CA LEU A 309 -13.44 -0.46 4.94
C LEU A 309 -14.33 0.70 4.45
N ALA A 310 -15.33 1.13 5.21
CA ALA A 310 -16.27 2.19 4.81
C ALA A 310 -15.69 3.60 5.00
N ILE A 311 -14.49 3.75 5.58
CA ILE A 311 -13.82 5.05 5.70
C ILE A 311 -13.55 5.67 4.33
N PRO A 312 -13.51 7.01 4.19
CA PRO A 312 -13.11 7.68 2.95
C PRO A 312 -11.76 7.18 2.41
N LYS A 313 -11.69 7.00 1.08
CA LYS A 313 -10.47 6.52 0.42
C LYS A 313 -10.25 7.18 -0.93
N TYR A 314 -9.01 7.56 -1.20
CA TYR A 314 -8.59 8.05 -2.50
C TYR A 314 -7.47 7.17 -3.04
N ILE A 315 -7.82 6.28 -3.97
CA ILE A 315 -6.93 5.24 -4.48
C ILE A 315 -6.19 5.80 -5.69
N VAL A 316 -4.86 5.79 -5.66
CA VAL A 316 -4.03 6.43 -6.70
C VAL A 316 -3.07 5.42 -7.32
N ASN A 317 -3.32 5.04 -8.57
CA ASN A 317 -2.66 3.93 -9.23
C ASN A 317 -1.95 4.41 -10.51
N ALA A 318 -1.06 3.59 -11.05
CA ALA A 318 -0.29 3.91 -12.26
C ALA A 318 -0.93 3.27 -13.49
N SER A 319 -1.06 4.02 -14.60
CA SER A 319 -1.59 3.45 -15.87
C SER A 319 -0.63 2.45 -16.53
N SER A 320 0.65 2.52 -16.18
CA SER A 320 1.74 1.81 -16.83
C SER A 320 2.65 1.11 -15.80
N ASP A 321 2.02 0.62 -14.73
CA ASP A 321 2.65 -0.02 -13.58
C ASP A 321 3.41 -1.31 -13.96
N ASP A 322 4.54 -1.56 -13.30
CA ASP A 322 5.43 -2.68 -13.57
C ASP A 322 4.90 -4.02 -13.03
N PHE A 323 4.06 -3.96 -11.99
CA PHE A 323 3.44 -5.09 -11.29
C PHE A 323 1.99 -5.29 -11.71
N PHE A 324 1.19 -4.22 -11.64
CA PHE A 324 -0.26 -4.29 -11.67
C PHE A 324 -0.84 -3.85 -13.01
N LEU A 325 -1.90 -4.52 -13.45
CA LEU A 325 -2.56 -4.14 -14.70
C LEU A 325 -3.47 -2.93 -14.48
N PRO A 326 -3.57 -2.02 -15.47
CA PRO A 326 -4.30 -0.77 -15.30
C PRO A 326 -5.81 -0.96 -15.08
N ASP A 327 -6.38 -2.11 -15.46
CA ASP A 327 -7.81 -2.40 -15.29
C ASP A 327 -8.15 -3.28 -14.08
N ASN A 328 -7.21 -3.47 -13.14
CA ASN A 328 -7.45 -4.22 -11.90
C ASN A 328 -8.58 -3.65 -11.03
N ALA A 329 -8.87 -2.35 -11.14
CA ALA A 329 -9.96 -1.70 -10.41
C ALA A 329 -11.32 -2.40 -10.58
N ARG A 330 -11.53 -3.12 -11.69
CA ARG A 330 -12.75 -3.91 -11.95
C ARG A 330 -13.05 -4.98 -10.89
N PHE A 331 -12.04 -5.45 -10.16
CA PHE A 331 -12.21 -6.54 -9.18
C PHE A 331 -12.61 -6.04 -7.79
N PHE A 332 -12.33 -4.78 -7.47
CA PHE A 332 -12.46 -4.27 -6.09
C PHE A 332 -13.19 -2.94 -5.98
N PHE A 333 -13.07 -2.02 -6.95
CA PHE A 333 -13.46 -0.62 -6.74
C PHE A 333 -14.95 -0.48 -6.39
N ASP A 334 -15.83 -1.10 -7.17
CA ASP A 334 -17.28 -1.01 -6.93
C ASP A 334 -17.72 -1.73 -5.64
N ARG A 335 -17.00 -2.79 -5.24
CA ARG A 335 -17.27 -3.57 -4.02
C ARG A 335 -16.90 -2.83 -2.73
N LEU A 336 -15.99 -1.86 -2.79
CA LEU A 336 -15.57 -1.10 -1.61
C LEU A 336 -16.69 -0.19 -1.08
N PRO A 337 -17.06 -0.26 0.22
CA PRO A 337 -18.09 0.59 0.79
C PRO A 337 -17.58 2.02 1.03
N GLY A 338 -18.51 2.95 1.28
CA GLY A 338 -18.23 4.32 1.67
C GLY A 338 -17.66 5.23 0.58
N PRO A 339 -17.37 6.51 0.91
CA PRO A 339 -16.82 7.47 -0.03
C PRO A 339 -15.49 6.98 -0.62
N LYS A 340 -15.39 6.98 -1.95
CA LYS A 340 -14.19 6.53 -2.66
C LYS A 340 -14.01 7.31 -3.96
N ALA A 341 -12.76 7.61 -4.28
CA ALA A 341 -12.35 8.12 -5.58
C ALA A 341 -11.16 7.31 -6.09
N LEU A 342 -11.06 7.20 -7.41
CA LEU A 342 -9.93 6.57 -8.11
C LEU A 342 -9.19 7.66 -8.89
N ARG A 343 -7.86 7.57 -8.90
CA ARG A 343 -7.00 8.26 -9.86
C ARG A 343 -6.05 7.27 -10.48
N VAL A 344 -6.09 7.16 -11.80
CA VAL A 344 -5.08 6.48 -12.60
C VAL A 344 -4.13 7.55 -13.16
N ALA A 345 -2.89 7.55 -12.68
CA ALA A 345 -1.84 8.46 -13.10
C ALA A 345 -1.34 8.08 -14.51
N PRO A 346 -1.56 8.93 -15.52
CA PRO A 346 -1.18 8.62 -16.90
C PRO A 346 0.33 8.54 -17.06
N ASN A 347 0.80 7.52 -17.76
CA ASN A 347 2.20 7.25 -18.08
C ASN A 347 3.14 7.13 -16.87
N ALA A 348 2.59 6.84 -15.69
CA ALA A 348 3.38 6.51 -14.51
C ALA A 348 3.71 5.02 -14.51
N SER A 349 4.97 4.67 -14.24
CA SER A 349 5.35 3.32 -13.79
C SER A 349 5.09 3.15 -12.30
N HIS A 350 5.38 1.96 -11.75
CA HIS A 350 5.19 1.69 -10.32
C HIS A 350 5.99 2.70 -9.47
N TYR A 351 7.23 2.97 -9.88
CA TYR A 351 8.10 3.97 -9.24
C TYR A 351 7.81 5.40 -9.70
N GLY A 352 7.28 5.58 -10.91
CA GLY A 352 6.92 6.87 -11.49
C GLY A 352 5.79 7.59 -10.75
N ILE A 353 4.97 6.85 -9.98
CA ILE A 353 3.86 7.41 -9.21
C ILE A 353 4.29 8.50 -8.22
N LYS A 354 5.55 8.53 -7.80
CA LYS A 354 6.08 9.54 -6.87
C LYS A 354 5.81 10.98 -7.32
N ARG A 355 5.77 11.21 -8.64
CA ARG A 355 5.47 12.53 -9.25
C ARG A 355 4.03 12.99 -9.02
N PHE A 356 3.14 12.09 -8.61
CA PHE A 356 1.72 12.31 -8.40
C PHE A 356 1.34 12.31 -6.91
N ILE A 357 2.28 12.09 -5.99
CA ILE A 357 1.97 12.00 -4.55
C ILE A 357 1.48 13.34 -4.02
N GLU A 358 2.27 14.41 -4.17
CA GLU A 358 1.93 15.74 -3.62
C GLU A 358 0.61 16.28 -4.18
N ASN A 359 0.46 16.22 -5.51
CA ASN A 359 -0.75 16.71 -6.19
C ASN A 359 -1.97 15.78 -6.02
N SER A 360 -1.82 14.63 -5.35
CA SER A 360 -2.94 13.81 -4.89
C SER A 360 -3.27 14.10 -3.42
N LEU A 361 -2.26 14.18 -2.56
CA LEU A 361 -2.43 14.38 -1.12
C LEU A 361 -2.98 15.77 -0.78
N ILE A 362 -2.41 16.83 -1.35
CA ILE A 362 -2.80 18.21 -1.01
C ILE A 362 -4.29 18.46 -1.25
N PRO A 363 -4.86 18.21 -2.45
CA PRO A 363 -6.26 18.52 -2.69
C PRO A 363 -7.22 17.60 -1.91
N VAL A 364 -6.89 16.32 -1.72
CA VAL A 364 -7.78 15.42 -0.96
C VAL A 364 -7.84 15.78 0.51
N ILE A 365 -6.69 16.14 1.12
CA ILE A 365 -6.62 16.59 2.51
C ILE A 365 -7.43 17.87 2.69
N ASN A 366 -7.23 18.84 1.80
CA ASN A 366 -7.98 20.11 1.84
C ASN A 366 -9.49 19.89 1.71
N ARG A 367 -9.95 18.97 0.84
CA ARG A 367 -11.37 18.62 0.74
C ARG A 367 -11.90 18.03 2.04
N TRP A 368 -11.22 17.03 2.61
CA TRP A 368 -11.66 16.39 3.84
C TRP A 368 -11.70 17.35 5.03
N GLN A 369 -10.74 18.28 5.13
CA GLN A 369 -10.77 19.34 6.15
C GLN A 369 -11.97 20.29 6.02
N GLN A 370 -12.50 20.46 4.81
CA GLN A 370 -13.63 21.34 4.49
C GLN A 370 -14.96 20.59 4.44
N ASP A 371 -14.97 19.30 4.83
CA ASP A 371 -16.12 18.39 4.65
C ASP A 371 -16.67 18.38 3.20
N LYS A 372 -15.82 18.69 2.21
CA LYS A 372 -16.19 18.69 0.80
C LYS A 372 -16.20 17.25 0.29
N PRO A 373 -17.30 16.76 -0.33
CA PRO A 373 -17.37 15.40 -0.83
C PRO A 373 -16.32 15.15 -1.94
N LEU A 374 -15.92 13.89 -2.07
CA LEU A 374 -15.11 13.43 -3.19
C LEU A 374 -15.98 13.40 -4.46
N PRO A 375 -15.55 14.01 -5.58
CA PRO A 375 -16.26 13.89 -6.85
C PRO A 375 -16.38 12.45 -7.32
N VAL A 376 -17.49 12.13 -7.97
CA VAL A 376 -17.80 10.81 -8.52
C VAL A 376 -18.05 10.94 -10.03
N ILE A 377 -17.50 10.00 -10.80
CA ILE A 377 -17.82 9.81 -12.22
C ILE A 377 -18.63 8.52 -12.33
N SER A 378 -19.91 8.63 -12.65
CA SER A 378 -20.77 7.46 -12.90
C SER A 378 -20.73 7.09 -14.38
N LEU A 379 -20.45 5.82 -14.66
CA LEU A 379 -20.47 5.25 -16.00
C LEU A 379 -21.89 4.79 -16.34
N ARG A 380 -22.39 5.17 -17.51
CA ARG A 380 -23.70 4.79 -18.03
C ARG A 380 -23.54 4.08 -19.38
N PRO A 381 -24.23 2.94 -19.61
CA PRO A 381 -24.28 2.35 -20.95
C PRO A 381 -24.77 3.39 -21.96
N ASP A 382 -24.07 3.50 -23.09
CA ASP A 382 -24.52 4.30 -24.23
C ASP A 382 -25.36 3.44 -25.19
N GLN A 383 -26.11 4.08 -26.08
CA GLN A 383 -26.83 3.40 -27.16
C GLN A 383 -25.85 2.75 -28.16
N GLN A 384 -24.66 3.33 -28.31
CA GLN A 384 -23.58 2.81 -29.13
C GLN A 384 -22.64 1.95 -28.27
N PRO A 385 -22.43 0.65 -28.58
CA PRO A 385 -21.59 -0.25 -27.77
C PRO A 385 -20.13 0.22 -27.57
N GLN A 386 -19.63 1.04 -28.50
CA GLN A 386 -18.30 1.64 -28.48
C GLN A 386 -18.22 2.95 -27.68
N LYS A 387 -19.28 3.33 -26.97
CA LYS A 387 -19.36 4.55 -26.17
C LYS A 387 -19.81 4.24 -24.76
N ILE A 388 -19.34 5.04 -23.81
CA ILE A 388 -19.83 5.04 -22.43
C ILE A 388 -20.15 6.48 -22.04
N GLY A 389 -21.36 6.68 -21.54
CA GLY A 389 -21.80 7.95 -20.99
C GLY A 389 -21.13 8.20 -19.63
N LEU A 390 -20.74 9.44 -19.40
CA LEU A 390 -20.09 9.90 -18.18
C LEU A 390 -21.02 10.91 -17.51
N GLN A 391 -21.27 10.71 -16.21
CA GLN A 391 -21.95 11.69 -15.38
C GLN A 391 -21.06 12.11 -14.21
N PHE A 392 -20.85 13.41 -14.05
CA PHE A 392 -20.02 13.98 -13.00
C PHE A 392 -20.90 14.51 -11.85
N SER A 393 -20.52 14.24 -10.61
CA SER A 393 -21.22 14.79 -9.43
C SER A 393 -20.87 16.25 -9.13
N GLU A 394 -19.79 16.75 -9.72
CA GLU A 394 -19.28 18.11 -9.63
C GLU A 394 -18.77 18.52 -11.02
N ALA A 395 -18.88 19.79 -11.41
CA ALA A 395 -18.43 20.23 -12.72
C ALA A 395 -16.89 20.24 -12.80
N PRO A 396 -16.27 19.46 -13.70
CA PRO A 396 -14.83 19.51 -13.91
C PRO A 396 -14.44 20.75 -14.72
N VAL A 397 -13.22 21.25 -14.50
CA VAL A 397 -12.63 22.34 -15.31
C VAL A 397 -11.96 21.82 -16.58
N ARG A 398 -11.55 20.54 -16.58
CA ARG A 398 -10.95 19.88 -17.74
C ARG A 398 -11.23 18.38 -17.68
N VAL A 399 -11.50 17.79 -18.84
CA VAL A 399 -11.73 16.35 -18.98
C VAL A 399 -10.86 15.82 -20.11
N ILE A 400 -10.05 14.80 -19.82
CA ILE A 400 -9.10 14.20 -20.76
C ILE A 400 -9.40 12.71 -20.86
N GLN A 401 -9.60 12.20 -22.08
CA GLN A 401 -9.54 10.78 -22.37
C GLN A 401 -8.09 10.39 -22.64
N TRP A 402 -7.58 9.43 -21.87
CA TRP A 402 -6.26 8.84 -22.06
C TRP A 402 -6.41 7.50 -22.77
N THR A 403 -5.68 7.30 -23.87
CA THR A 403 -5.75 6.08 -24.69
C THR A 403 -4.36 5.52 -24.98
N ALA A 404 -4.16 4.23 -24.77
CA ALA A 404 -2.97 3.51 -25.24
C ALA A 404 -3.38 2.31 -26.08
N ILE A 405 -2.70 2.08 -27.21
CA ILE A 405 -2.93 0.93 -28.10
C ILE A 405 -1.65 0.09 -28.15
N ASN A 406 -1.77 -1.20 -27.90
CA ASN A 406 -0.72 -2.17 -28.13
C ASN A 406 -1.22 -3.23 -29.13
N PRO A 407 -0.74 -3.22 -30.38
CA PRO A 407 -1.20 -4.14 -31.42
C PRO A 407 -0.70 -5.59 -31.22
N HIS A 408 0.28 -5.81 -30.34
CA HIS A 408 0.97 -7.08 -30.20
C HIS A 408 0.64 -7.83 -28.91
N ALA A 409 0.28 -7.14 -27.83
CA ALA A 409 0.07 -7.75 -26.52
C ALA A 409 -0.90 -6.96 -25.63
N ARG A 410 -1.47 -7.62 -24.62
CA ARG A 410 -2.25 -6.98 -23.56
C ARG A 410 -1.31 -6.48 -22.45
N ASP A 411 -0.34 -5.65 -22.83
CA ASP A 411 0.71 -5.11 -21.96
C ASP A 411 0.82 -3.60 -22.19
N PHE A 412 0.67 -2.81 -21.11
CA PHE A 412 0.62 -1.35 -21.16
C PHE A 412 1.75 -0.69 -20.34
N ARG A 413 2.79 -1.48 -20.02
CA ARG A 413 3.97 -0.99 -19.29
C ARG A 413 4.73 0.03 -20.13
N GLN A 414 5.06 1.16 -19.51
CA GLN A 414 5.77 2.26 -20.17
C GLN A 414 7.18 1.85 -20.60
N PRO A 415 7.94 1.04 -19.83
CA PRO A 415 9.22 0.49 -20.29
C PRO A 415 9.13 -0.37 -21.56
N CYS A 416 7.91 -0.74 -21.99
CA CYS A 416 7.65 -1.48 -23.22
C CYS A 416 7.24 -0.60 -24.40
N GLY A 417 7.50 0.70 -24.31
CA GLY A 417 7.24 1.66 -25.38
C GLY A 417 5.76 2.02 -25.53
N ILE A 418 4.91 1.63 -24.56
CA ILE A 418 3.48 1.94 -24.59
C ILE A 418 3.23 3.24 -23.83
N GLN A 419 2.56 4.18 -24.50
CA GLN A 419 2.23 5.48 -23.96
C GLN A 419 0.73 5.75 -24.11
N PHE A 420 0.12 6.27 -23.05
CA PHE A 420 -1.21 6.83 -23.08
C PHE A 420 -1.17 8.22 -23.68
N GLU A 421 -1.89 8.41 -24.78
CA GLU A 421 -2.06 9.67 -25.47
C GLU A 421 -3.29 10.40 -24.92
N PRO A 422 -3.18 11.71 -24.60
CA PRO A 422 -4.30 12.51 -24.14
C PRO A 422 -5.14 13.03 -25.31
N GLN A 423 -6.46 13.00 -25.12
CA GLN A 423 -7.43 13.68 -25.96
C GLN A 423 -8.39 14.45 -25.06
N GLU A 424 -8.45 15.78 -25.20
CA GLU A 424 -9.42 16.58 -24.45
C GLU A 424 -10.85 16.27 -24.92
N LEU A 425 -11.75 16.03 -23.97
CA LEU A 425 -13.16 15.74 -24.24
C LEU A 425 -14.00 17.00 -24.06
N SER A 426 -14.80 17.31 -25.08
CA SER A 426 -15.88 18.28 -24.93
C SER A 426 -17.06 17.64 -24.21
N LEU A 427 -17.49 18.27 -23.11
CA LEU A 427 -18.67 17.87 -22.39
C LEU A 427 -19.94 18.16 -23.21
N THR A 428 -20.94 17.29 -23.13
CA THR A 428 -22.25 17.48 -23.76
C THR A 428 -23.16 18.38 -22.93
N ALA A 429 -22.92 18.45 -21.62
CA ALA A 429 -23.49 19.40 -20.67
C ALA A 429 -22.49 19.61 -19.51
N PRO A 430 -22.67 20.61 -18.61
CA PRO A 430 -21.69 20.87 -17.55
C PRO A 430 -21.31 19.67 -16.66
N LEU A 431 -22.19 18.66 -16.58
CA LEU A 431 -22.01 17.44 -15.78
C LEU A 431 -22.10 16.15 -16.61
N ASP A 432 -22.12 16.24 -17.94
CA ASP A 432 -22.32 15.08 -18.82
C ASP A 432 -21.30 15.06 -19.95
N GLY A 433 -20.76 13.87 -20.23
CA GLY A 433 -19.82 13.64 -21.32
C GLY A 433 -19.94 12.22 -21.87
N VAL A 434 -19.13 11.91 -22.89
CA VAL A 434 -19.09 10.58 -23.49
C VAL A 434 -17.64 10.22 -23.80
N MET A 435 -17.22 9.02 -23.40
CA MET A 435 -15.91 8.45 -23.79
C MET A 435 -16.05 7.39 -24.87
N GLN A 436 -15.05 7.27 -25.73
CA GLN A 436 -14.96 6.20 -26.73
C GLN A 436 -14.21 4.99 -26.17
N ILE A 437 -14.73 3.79 -26.39
CA ILE A 437 -14.14 2.50 -25.98
C ILE A 437 -14.13 1.50 -27.15
N ASP A 438 -13.84 1.99 -28.35
CA ASP A 438 -13.70 1.17 -29.55
C ASP A 438 -12.61 0.09 -29.41
N THR A 439 -12.81 -1.01 -30.11
CA THR A 439 -11.85 -2.12 -30.18
C THR A 439 -10.89 -1.86 -31.34
N PRO A 440 -9.56 -1.93 -31.12
CA PRO A 440 -8.59 -1.71 -32.20
C PRO A 440 -8.64 -2.89 -33.19
N GLU A 441 -8.24 -2.65 -34.44
CA GLU A 441 -8.19 -3.71 -35.47
C GLU A 441 -7.30 -4.89 -35.03
N ASN A 442 -6.19 -4.59 -34.36
CA ASN A 442 -5.24 -5.56 -33.83
C ASN A 442 -4.89 -5.24 -32.36
N GLY A 443 -4.66 -6.29 -31.57
CA GLY A 443 -4.20 -6.18 -30.19
C GLY A 443 -5.26 -5.65 -29.21
N TRP A 444 -4.83 -4.77 -28.31
CA TRP A 444 -5.64 -4.24 -27.20
C TRP A 444 -5.48 -2.72 -27.07
N LYS A 445 -6.55 -2.07 -26.64
CA LYS A 445 -6.64 -0.64 -26.35
C LYS A 445 -7.08 -0.44 -24.91
N ALA A 446 -6.30 0.31 -24.14
CA ALA A 446 -6.64 0.75 -22.79
C ALA A 446 -7.12 2.20 -22.84
N THR A 447 -8.27 2.49 -22.24
CA THR A 447 -8.86 3.83 -22.21
C THR A 447 -9.41 4.18 -20.83
N PHE A 448 -9.18 5.40 -20.37
CA PHE A 448 -9.84 5.96 -19.19
C PHE A 448 -10.02 7.47 -19.34
N VAL A 449 -10.91 8.05 -18.53
CA VAL A 449 -11.11 9.51 -18.47
C VAL A 449 -10.56 10.05 -17.17
N GLU A 450 -9.84 11.16 -17.25
CA GLU A 450 -9.36 11.99 -16.16
C GLU A 450 -10.16 13.31 -16.12
N ALA A 451 -10.77 13.61 -14.99
CA ALA A 451 -11.47 14.85 -14.72
C ALA A 451 -10.72 15.65 -13.65
N ILE A 452 -10.43 16.91 -13.95
CA ILE A 452 -9.72 17.84 -13.08
C ILE A 452 -10.71 18.87 -12.57
N PHE A 453 -10.68 19.17 -11.27
CA PHE A 453 -11.58 20.10 -10.60
C PHE A 453 -10.88 21.42 -10.25
N ALA A 454 -11.66 22.46 -9.95
CA ALA A 454 -11.16 23.82 -9.75
C ALA A 454 -10.16 23.95 -8.58
N ASP A 455 -10.25 23.06 -7.58
CA ASP A 455 -9.33 22.98 -6.44
C ASP A 455 -8.12 22.06 -6.68
N GLY A 456 -7.93 21.61 -7.93
CA GLY A 456 -6.81 20.76 -8.33
C GLY A 456 -7.00 19.28 -8.01
N PHE A 457 -8.13 18.87 -7.43
CA PHE A 457 -8.43 17.44 -7.27
C PHE A 457 -8.63 16.77 -8.63
N VAL A 458 -8.29 15.48 -8.70
CA VAL A 458 -8.37 14.70 -9.93
C VAL A 458 -9.11 13.40 -9.64
N VAL A 459 -10.05 13.03 -10.51
CA VAL A 459 -10.71 11.72 -10.48
C VAL A 459 -10.61 11.10 -11.86
N THR A 460 -10.43 9.80 -11.90
CA THR A 460 -10.51 9.03 -13.13
C THR A 460 -11.63 8.00 -13.08
N THR A 461 -12.10 7.61 -14.26
CA THR A 461 -12.84 6.35 -14.41
C THR A 461 -11.90 5.16 -14.21
N PRO A 462 -12.41 3.95 -13.92
CA PRO A 462 -11.64 2.73 -14.11
C PRO A 462 -11.18 2.58 -15.56
N VAL A 463 -9.99 2.00 -15.78
CA VAL A 463 -9.49 1.72 -17.13
C VAL A 463 -10.30 0.62 -17.79
N GLN A 464 -10.71 0.87 -19.04
CA GLN A 464 -11.36 -0.09 -19.92
C GLN A 464 -10.34 -0.64 -20.90
N VAL A 465 -10.13 -1.96 -20.93
CA VAL A 465 -9.27 -2.63 -21.92
C VAL A 465 -10.12 -3.42 -22.90
N MET A 466 -10.06 -3.04 -24.17
CA MET A 466 -10.81 -3.64 -25.28
C MET A 466 -9.86 -4.29 -26.29
N PRO A 467 -10.19 -5.47 -26.86
CA PRO A 467 -11.35 -6.30 -26.51
C PRO A 467 -11.17 -7.01 -25.16
N MET A 468 -12.28 -7.37 -24.52
CA MET A 468 -12.29 -8.15 -23.27
C MET A 468 -11.97 -9.64 -23.51
N ARG A 469 -10.76 -9.93 -23.97
CA ARG A 469 -10.21 -11.29 -24.11
C ARG A 469 -8.74 -11.32 -23.69
N TYR A 470 -8.26 -12.49 -23.29
CA TYR A 470 -6.86 -12.70 -22.95
C TYR A 470 -6.03 -13.10 -24.19
N PRO A 471 -4.75 -12.70 -24.26
CA PRO A 471 -3.84 -13.21 -25.28
C PRO A 471 -3.56 -14.70 -25.07
N SER A 472 -3.19 -15.41 -26.14
CA SER A 472 -2.75 -16.81 -26.10
C SER A 472 -1.23 -16.97 -25.98
N GLN A 473 -0.47 -15.88 -26.11
CA GLN A 473 0.99 -15.85 -26.10
C GLN A 473 1.49 -14.74 -25.18
N ALA A 474 2.68 -14.95 -24.61
CA ALA A 474 3.34 -13.93 -23.80
C ALA A 474 3.69 -12.69 -24.63
N PRO A 475 3.74 -11.49 -24.02
CA PRO A 475 4.18 -10.29 -24.71
C PRO A 475 5.59 -10.43 -25.30
N PRO A 476 5.86 -9.81 -26.46
CA PRO A 476 7.20 -9.80 -27.03
C PRO A 476 8.19 -9.07 -26.11
N VAL A 477 9.40 -9.59 -26.03
CA VAL A 477 10.48 -8.94 -25.26
C VAL A 477 11.15 -7.89 -26.15
N ILE A 478 10.64 -6.66 -26.09
CA ILE A 478 11.20 -5.52 -26.82
C ILE A 478 12.35 -4.88 -26.04
N GLU A 479 12.25 -4.85 -24.71
CA GLU A 479 13.26 -4.34 -23.77
C GLU A 479 13.42 -5.29 -22.57
N PRO A 480 14.53 -5.23 -21.80
CA PRO A 480 14.72 -6.08 -20.62
C PRO A 480 13.59 -5.99 -19.58
N ALA A 481 13.03 -4.80 -19.38
CA ALA A 481 11.90 -4.57 -18.46
C ALA A 481 10.60 -5.25 -18.93
N CYS A 482 10.47 -5.54 -20.23
CA CYS A 482 9.30 -6.20 -20.81
C CYS A 482 9.30 -7.71 -20.65
N LYS A 483 10.41 -8.28 -20.17
CA LYS A 483 10.49 -9.70 -19.91
C LYS A 483 9.34 -10.15 -19.01
N THR A 484 8.90 -11.36 -19.30
CA THR A 484 7.94 -12.08 -18.49
C THR A 484 8.54 -13.40 -18.05
N LEU A 485 8.03 -13.94 -16.96
CA LEU A 485 8.47 -15.17 -16.34
C LEU A 485 7.46 -16.26 -16.71
N PRO A 486 7.85 -17.27 -17.50
CA PRO A 486 6.96 -18.38 -17.82
C PRO A 486 6.80 -19.28 -16.58
N ASP A 487 5.58 -19.75 -16.31
CA ASP A 487 5.40 -20.75 -15.26
C ASP A 487 6.07 -22.06 -15.67
N LEU A 488 6.94 -22.58 -14.78
CA LEU A 488 7.72 -23.80 -15.01
C LEU A 488 6.85 -25.04 -15.25
N ALA A 489 5.57 -25.01 -14.85
CA ALA A 489 4.61 -26.09 -15.06
C ALA A 489 4.17 -26.26 -16.53
N SER A 490 4.63 -25.41 -17.44
CA SER A 490 4.32 -25.47 -18.88
C SER A 490 5.46 -26.03 -19.75
N ARG A 491 6.47 -26.68 -19.15
CA ARG A 491 7.53 -27.41 -19.89
C ARG A 491 7.42 -28.92 -19.73
#